data_AF-A0A948V759-F1
#
_entry.id   AF-A0A948V759-F1
#
_cell.length_a   1.000
_cell.length_b   1.000
_cell.length_c   1.000
_cell.angle_alpha   90.00
_cell.angle_beta   90.00
_cell.angle_gamma   90.00
#
_symmetry.space_group_name_H-M   'P 1'
#
loop_
_entity.id
_entity.type
_entity.pdbx_description
1 polymer ?
#
loop_
_entity_poly.entity_id
_entity_poly.type
_entity_poly.pdbx_seq_one_letter_code
_entity_poly.pdbx_strand_id
1 'polypeptide(L)'
;MGGLSEFNEWYQKHGTEGFVSSDDSVIEELVTVLKRYQPYQEQFLEDWIELGAHPEAQEFWEKELSAVQLRIQAFDQMIKGVEEKNTDKYNDGLTTSSKASQVGLEAESAMLVVRSKCVP
;
A
#
# COMPACT_ATOMS: atom_id res chain seq x y z
N MET A 1 -2.88 -14.88 1.41
CA MET A 1 -2.27 -13.55 1.25
C MET A 1 -1.89 -13.32 -0.22
N GLY A 2 -2.87 -13.29 -1.15
CA GLY A 2 -2.59 -13.13 -2.60
C GLY A 2 -2.74 -11.68 -3.11
N GLY A 3 -3.58 -10.87 -2.48
CA GLY A 3 -3.97 -9.56 -3.03
C GLY A 3 -2.86 -8.52 -3.17
N LEU A 4 -1.83 -8.51 -2.30
CA LEU A 4 -0.70 -7.59 -2.44
C LEU A 4 0.23 -7.99 -3.59
N SER A 5 0.46 -9.30 -3.79
CA SER A 5 1.26 -9.75 -4.93
C SER A 5 0.50 -9.54 -6.22
N GLU A 6 -0.80 -9.83 -6.25
CA GLU A 6 -1.69 -9.54 -7.39
C GLU A 6 -1.68 -8.04 -7.74
N PHE A 7 -1.75 -7.15 -6.75
CA PHE A 7 -1.62 -5.70 -6.97
C PHE A 7 -0.25 -5.31 -7.51
N ASN A 8 0.83 -5.83 -6.93
CA ASN A 8 2.19 -5.50 -7.37
C ASN A 8 2.48 -6.04 -8.77
N GLU A 9 2.01 -7.25 -9.10
CA GLU A 9 2.11 -7.85 -10.43
C GLU A 9 1.31 -7.02 -11.45
N TRP A 10 0.09 -6.62 -11.11
CA TRP A 10 -0.69 -5.71 -11.94
C TRP A 10 0.06 -4.39 -12.15
N TYR A 11 0.60 -3.79 -11.08
CA TYR A 11 1.34 -2.52 -11.14
C TYR A 11 2.60 -2.62 -12.01
N GLN A 12 3.36 -3.71 -11.90
CA GLN A 12 4.54 -3.95 -12.74
C GLN A 12 4.18 -4.22 -14.21
N LYS A 13 3.08 -4.92 -14.46
CA LYS A 13 2.63 -5.28 -15.81
C LYS A 13 2.07 -4.10 -16.57
N HIS A 14 1.35 -3.22 -15.89
CA HIS A 14 0.63 -2.11 -16.51
C HIS A 14 1.39 -0.78 -16.40
N GLY A 15 2.34 -0.66 -15.46
CA GLY A 15 3.18 0.52 -15.27
C GLY A 15 2.36 1.79 -15.02
N THR A 16 3.01 2.96 -15.02
CA THR A 16 2.32 4.26 -14.96
C THR A 16 1.49 4.57 -16.22
N GLU A 17 1.68 3.84 -17.32
CA GLU A 17 1.01 4.05 -18.61
C GLU A 17 -0.36 3.35 -18.71
N GLY A 18 -0.53 2.20 -18.07
CA GLY A 18 -1.81 1.51 -17.92
C GLY A 18 -2.81 2.24 -17.02
N PHE A 19 -2.61 3.54 -16.77
CA PHE A 19 -3.47 4.39 -15.95
C PHE A 19 -4.13 5.54 -16.73
N VAL A 20 -3.61 5.88 -17.91
CA VAL A 20 -4.15 6.96 -18.77
C VAL A 20 -4.85 6.40 -20.01
N SER A 21 -4.56 5.15 -20.38
CA SER A 21 -5.08 4.52 -21.60
C SER A 21 -5.68 3.11 -21.40
N SER A 22 -5.77 2.63 -20.17
CA SER A 22 -6.29 1.29 -19.90
C SER A 22 -7.79 1.23 -20.18
N ASP A 23 -8.16 0.20 -20.93
CA ASP A 23 -9.54 -0.19 -21.19
C ASP A 23 -10.30 -0.39 -19.87
N ASP A 24 -11.61 -0.08 -19.83
CA ASP A 24 -12.43 -0.10 -18.61
C ASP A 24 -12.32 -1.46 -17.87
N SER A 25 -12.14 -2.55 -18.62
CA SER A 25 -11.96 -3.91 -18.09
C SER A 25 -10.70 -4.09 -17.22
N VAL A 26 -9.60 -3.41 -17.55
CA VAL A 26 -8.33 -3.48 -16.80
C VAL A 26 -8.45 -2.72 -15.47
N ILE A 27 -9.20 -1.62 -15.48
CA ILE A 27 -9.50 -0.81 -14.30
C ILE A 27 -10.45 -1.58 -13.35
N GLU A 28 -11.45 -2.26 -13.89
CA GLU A 28 -12.36 -3.12 -13.11
C GLU A 28 -11.64 -4.32 -12.45
N GLU A 29 -10.68 -4.93 -13.16
CA GLU A 29 -9.83 -5.98 -12.61
C GLU A 29 -9.01 -5.47 -11.41
N LEU A 30 -8.37 -4.31 -11.56
CA LEU A 30 -7.65 -3.65 -10.47
C LEU A 30 -8.57 -3.43 -9.26
N VAL A 31 -9.72 -2.79 -9.45
CA VAL A 31 -10.66 -2.50 -8.34
C VAL A 31 -11.10 -3.78 -7.63
N THR A 32 -11.28 -4.88 -8.37
CA THR A 32 -11.63 -6.18 -7.80
C THR A 32 -10.51 -6.71 -6.90
N VAL A 33 -9.24 -6.58 -7.32
CA VAL A 33 -8.07 -6.95 -6.50
C VAL A 33 -7.99 -6.06 -5.25
N LEU A 34 -8.13 -4.74 -5.41
CA LEU A 34 -8.07 -3.78 -4.31
C LEU A 34 -9.14 -4.06 -3.25
N LYS A 35 -10.41 -4.24 -3.66
CA LYS A 35 -11.53 -4.55 -2.75
C LYS A 35 -11.33 -5.86 -1.99
N ARG A 36 -10.70 -6.86 -2.62
CA ARG A 36 -10.41 -8.14 -1.97
C ARG A 36 -9.29 -8.00 -0.94
N TYR A 37 -8.31 -7.14 -1.20
CA TYR A 37 -7.15 -6.99 -0.33
C TYR A 37 -7.39 -6.02 0.85
N GLN A 38 -8.23 -5.01 0.66
CA GLN A 38 -8.48 -3.94 1.65
C GLN A 38 -8.74 -4.43 3.08
N PRO A 39 -9.62 -5.42 3.32
CA PRO A 39 -9.92 -5.86 4.69
C PRO A 39 -8.71 -6.47 5.41
N TYR A 40 -7.78 -7.08 4.68
CA TYR A 40 -6.57 -7.64 5.29
C TYR A 40 -5.59 -6.54 5.73
N GLN A 41 -5.58 -5.40 5.04
CA GLN A 41 -4.75 -4.26 5.43
C GLN A 41 -5.31 -3.60 6.69
N GLU A 42 -6.64 -3.45 6.76
CA GLU A 42 -7.33 -2.92 7.92
C GLU A 42 -7.10 -3.82 9.15
N GLN A 43 -7.25 -5.14 9.00
CA GLN A 43 -6.95 -6.09 10.08
C GLN A 43 -5.48 -6.02 10.50
N PHE A 44 -4.55 -5.97 9.54
CA PHE A 44 -3.13 -5.83 9.85
C PHE A 44 -2.85 -4.57 10.67
N LEU A 45 -3.51 -3.45 10.35
CA LEU A 45 -3.36 -2.21 11.09
C LEU A 45 -3.82 -2.34 12.54
N GLU A 46 -4.97 -2.98 12.77
CA GLU A 46 -5.50 -3.23 14.11
C GLU A 46 -4.55 -4.11 14.92
N ASP A 47 -4.13 -5.24 14.37
CA ASP A 47 -3.19 -6.18 15.00
C ASP A 47 -1.85 -5.49 15.31
N TRP A 48 -1.35 -4.68 14.37
CA TRP A 48 -0.12 -3.93 14.56
C TRP A 48 -0.27 -2.93 15.70
N ILE A 49 -1.34 -2.12 15.74
CA ILE A 49 -1.55 -1.15 16.83
C ILE A 49 -1.64 -1.86 18.20
N GLU A 50 -2.32 -3.00 18.27
CA GLU A 50 -2.48 -3.76 19.52
C GLU A 50 -1.15 -4.30 20.07
N LEU A 51 -0.28 -4.81 19.20
CA LEU A 51 1.02 -5.36 19.60
C LEU A 51 1.95 -4.33 20.26
N GLY A 52 1.87 -3.07 19.81
CA GLY A 52 2.72 -1.98 20.29
C GLY A 52 4.21 -2.08 19.88
N ALA A 53 4.88 -0.93 19.80
CA ALA A 53 6.27 -0.86 19.35
C ALA A 53 7.26 -1.37 20.41
N HIS A 54 8.21 -2.21 20.00
CA HIS A 54 9.42 -2.43 20.79
C HIS A 54 10.34 -1.19 20.71
N PRO A 55 10.94 -0.71 21.82
CA PRO A 55 11.71 0.55 21.83
C PRO A 55 12.82 0.62 20.79
N GLU A 56 13.53 -0.50 20.58
CA GLU A 56 14.63 -0.55 19.62
C GLU A 56 14.17 -0.49 18.15
N ALA A 57 12.91 -0.83 17.88
CA ALA A 57 12.32 -0.88 16.54
C ALA A 57 11.24 0.19 16.33
N GLN A 58 11.18 1.20 17.19
CA GLN A 58 10.13 2.24 17.17
C GLN A 58 10.04 2.97 15.82
N GLU A 59 11.17 3.34 15.23
CA GLU A 59 11.17 4.04 13.94
C GLU A 59 10.65 3.16 12.79
N PHE A 60 11.05 1.88 12.74
CA PHE A 60 10.50 0.92 11.79
C PHE A 60 8.98 0.80 11.98
N TRP A 61 8.55 0.67 13.24
CA TRP A 61 7.16 0.48 13.59
C TRP A 61 6.26 1.61 13.13
N GLU A 62 6.65 2.85 13.43
CA GLU A 62 5.90 4.06 13.08
C GLU A 62 5.82 4.27 11.57
N LYS A 63 6.92 3.98 10.85
CA LYS A 63 6.96 4.08 9.39
C LYS A 63 6.14 2.99 8.71
N GLU A 64 6.23 1.75 9.17
CA GLU A 64 5.42 0.65 8.60
C GLU A 64 3.94 0.89 8.82
N LEU A 65 3.55 1.34 10.03
CA LEU A 65 2.18 1.76 10.32
C LEU A 65 1.72 2.87 9.37
N SER A 66 2.54 3.91 9.19
CA SER A 66 2.24 5.02 8.28
C SER A 66 2.12 4.56 6.82
N ALA A 67 2.99 3.64 6.39
CA ALA A 67 2.98 3.10 5.04
C ALA A 67 1.70 2.28 4.77
N VAL A 68 1.24 1.48 5.74
CA VAL A 68 0.00 0.72 5.61
C VAL A 68 -1.22 1.65 5.61
N GLN A 69 -1.27 2.67 6.48
CA GLN A 69 -2.36 3.66 6.48
C GLN A 69 -2.49 4.39 5.14
N LEU A 70 -1.35 4.81 4.57
CA LEU A 70 -1.33 5.44 3.24
C LEU A 70 -1.79 4.47 2.16
N ARG A 71 -1.46 3.18 2.25
CA ARG A 71 -1.88 2.16 1.28
C ARG A 71 -3.39 1.91 1.34
N ILE A 72 -3.96 1.83 2.53
CA ILE A 72 -5.41 1.77 2.75
C ILE A 72 -6.09 2.98 2.10
N GLN A 73 -5.60 4.19 2.39
CA GLN A 73 -6.13 5.43 1.79
C GLN A 73 -6.04 5.40 0.26
N ALA A 74 -4.89 4.99 -0.29
CA ALA A 74 -4.68 4.90 -1.73
C ALA A 74 -5.70 3.97 -2.39
N PHE A 75 -5.93 2.79 -1.78
CA PHE A 75 -6.87 1.80 -2.29
C PHE A 75 -8.31 2.33 -2.26
N ASP A 76 -8.72 2.98 -1.18
CA ASP A 76 -10.04 3.62 -1.09
C ASP A 76 -10.23 4.72 -2.14
N GLN A 77 -9.21 5.54 -2.37
CA GLN A 77 -9.23 6.60 -3.39
C GLN A 77 -9.34 6.02 -4.79
N MET A 78 -8.56 4.98 -5.10
CA MET A 78 -8.64 4.29 -6.39
C MET A 78 -10.01 3.64 -6.62
N ILE A 79 -10.53 2.90 -5.63
CA ILE A 79 -11.86 2.26 -5.70
C ILE A 79 -12.94 3.32 -5.95
N LYS A 80 -12.98 4.38 -5.14
CA LYS A 80 -13.97 5.45 -5.28
C LYS A 80 -13.81 6.22 -6.58
N GLY A 81 -12.58 6.45 -7.03
CA GLY A 81 -12.30 7.12 -8.31
C GLY A 81 -12.93 6.37 -9.48
N VAL A 82 -12.88 5.04 -9.48
CA VAL A 82 -13.53 4.24 -10.52
C VAL A 82 -15.05 4.24 -10.36
N GLU A 83 -15.57 4.01 -9.16
CA GLU A 83 -17.02 3.98 -8.89
C GLU A 83 -17.72 5.31 -9.22
N GLU A 84 -17.05 6.43 -8.95
CA GLU A 84 -17.55 7.78 -9.19
C GLU A 84 -17.18 8.31 -10.58
N LYS A 85 -16.42 7.55 -11.39
CA LYS A 85 -15.82 8.01 -12.66
C LYS A 85 -15.02 9.31 -12.50
N ASN A 86 -14.32 9.43 -11.37
CA ASN A 86 -13.51 10.57 -10.98
C ASN A 86 -12.01 10.24 -11.15
N THR A 87 -11.45 10.65 -12.29
CA THR A 87 -10.05 10.40 -12.64
C THR A 87 -9.07 11.09 -11.69
N ASP A 88 -9.38 12.28 -11.18
CA ASP A 88 -8.50 12.99 -10.25
C ASP A 88 -8.35 12.22 -8.94
N LYS A 89 -9.46 11.72 -8.38
CA LYS A 89 -9.47 10.92 -7.16
C LYS A 89 -8.71 9.60 -7.33
N TYR A 90 -8.84 8.98 -8.50
CA TYR A 90 -8.06 7.80 -8.83
C TYR A 90 -6.56 8.10 -8.88
N ASN A 91 -6.16 9.19 -9.54
CA ASN A 91 -4.77 9.64 -9.63
C ASN A 91 -4.18 10.05 -8.26
N ASP A 92 -4.99 10.64 -7.38
CA ASP A 92 -4.61 10.91 -5.99
C ASP A 92 -4.32 9.60 -5.25
N GLY A 93 -5.13 8.56 -5.50
CA GLY A 93 -4.89 7.20 -4.99
C GLY A 93 -3.54 6.65 -5.45
N LEU A 94 -3.18 6.82 -6.71
CA LEU A 94 -1.87 6.40 -7.24
C LEU A 94 -0.70 7.13 -6.60
N THR A 95 -0.83 8.45 -6.47
CA THR A 95 0.17 9.28 -5.81
C THR A 95 0.36 8.86 -4.36
N THR A 96 -0.74 8.60 -3.66
CA THR A 96 -0.73 8.12 -2.28
C THR A 96 -0.10 6.73 -2.18
N SER A 97 -0.36 5.84 -3.13
CA SER A 97 0.26 4.51 -3.21
C SER A 97 1.79 4.60 -3.37
N SER A 98 2.26 5.48 -4.26
CA SER A 98 3.71 5.72 -4.44
C SER A 98 4.36 6.23 -3.15
N LYS A 99 3.70 7.15 -2.44
CA LYS A 99 4.15 7.63 -1.13
C LYS A 99 4.17 6.51 -0.09
N ALA A 100 3.17 5.64 -0.07
CA ALA A 100 3.12 4.47 0.81
C ALA A 100 4.34 3.56 0.59
N SER A 101 4.70 3.28 -0.68
CA SER A 101 5.89 2.49 -1.02
C SER A 101 7.18 3.15 -0.55
N GLN A 102 7.32 4.48 -0.73
CA GLN A 102 8.50 5.21 -0.25
C GLN A 102 8.66 5.09 1.26
N VAL A 103 7.58 5.33 2.02
CA VAL A 103 7.61 5.23 3.49
C VAL A 103 7.91 3.79 3.94
N GLY A 104 7.39 2.78 3.24
CA GLY A 104 7.72 1.38 3.51
C GLY A 104 9.21 1.06 3.30
N LEU A 105 9.85 1.61 2.27
CA LEU A 105 11.30 1.47 2.08
C LEU A 105 12.11 2.16 3.21
N GLU A 106 11.62 3.28 3.71
CA GLU A 106 12.21 3.95 4.88
C GLU A 106 12.01 3.13 6.17
N ALA A 107 10.89 2.41 6.31
CA ALA A 107 10.66 1.47 7.39
C ALA A 107 11.67 0.32 7.34
N GLU A 108 11.81 -0.34 6.19
CA GLU A 108 12.80 -1.41 5.99
C GLU A 108 14.23 -0.93 6.26
N SER A 109 14.56 0.29 5.84
CA SER A 109 15.86 0.90 6.13
C SER A 109 16.09 1.05 7.64
N ALA A 110 15.09 1.49 8.40
CA ALA A 110 15.16 1.56 9.86
C ALA A 110 15.31 0.16 10.49
N MET A 111 14.59 -0.83 9.97
CA MET A 111 14.69 -2.22 10.44
C MET A 111 16.08 -2.82 10.19
N LEU A 112 16.73 -2.50 9.07
CA LEU A 112 18.11 -2.91 8.79
C LEU A 112 19.09 -2.38 9.84
N VAL A 113 18.90 -1.15 10.34
CA VAL A 113 19.70 -0.60 11.43
C VAL A 113 19.53 -1.43 12.70
N VAL A 114 18.31 -1.83 13.04
CA VAL A 114 18.05 -2.70 14.21
C VAL A 114 18.72 -4.05 14.02
N ARG A 115 18.50 -4.71 12.88
CA ARG A 115 19.08 -6.03 12.56
C ARG A 115 20.62 -6.01 12.65
N SER A 116 21.26 -4.92 12.21
CA SER A 116 22.72 -4.78 12.27
C SER A 116 23.28 -4.74 13.70
N LYS A 117 22.47 -4.41 14.70
CA LYS A 117 22.85 -4.44 16.12
C LYS A 117 22.67 -5.82 16.76
N CYS A 118 21.93 -6.71 16.10
CA CYS A 118 21.61 -8.05 16.61
C CYS A 118 22.50 -9.15 16.02
N VAL A 119 23.29 -8.85 14.99
CA VAL A 119 24.27 -9.77 14.41
C VAL A 119 25.66 -9.32 14.85
N PRO A 120 26.40 -10.11 15.66
CA PRO A 120 27.74 -9.76 16.11
C PRO A 120 28.78 -9.78 14.99
#